data_AF-A0A0G4MZS1-F1
#
_entry.id   AF-A0A0G4MZS1-F1
#
_cell.length_a   1.000
_cell.length_b   1.000
_cell.length_c   1.000
_cell.angle_alpha   90.00
_cell.angle_beta   90.00
_cell.angle_gamma   90.00
#
_symmetry.space_group_name_H-M   'P 1'
#
loop_
_entity.id
_entity.type
_entity.pdbx_description
1 polymer ?
#
loop_
_entity_poly.entity_id
_entity_poly.type
_entity_poly.pdbx_seq_one_letter_code
_entity_poly.pdbx_strand_id
1 'polypeptide(L)'
;MPHLIMVGNMMLSGPNLHTLFIESFVDDESILRDNARNVKISSPDFSGMDPDDAAELYLKRIDMKIPTFEIMEEKELNYIRMINAGRRFFYNNLSFNYLSHRIVFYLTNLHIKSRTTFFARAGTTTEEDSYKADAPLSEPGTTWSCVLETSLSDHL
;
A
#
# COMPACT_ATOMS: atom_id res chain seq x y z
N MET A 1 -20.77 6.29 -7.91
CA MET A 1 -20.99 4.91 -8.42
C MET A 1 -19.73 4.11 -8.07
N PRO A 2 -19.71 2.78 -7.97
CA PRO A 2 -18.46 2.08 -7.64
C PRO A 2 -17.52 2.07 -8.84
N HIS A 3 -16.30 2.57 -8.67
CA HIS A 3 -15.26 2.51 -9.68
C HIS A 3 -14.11 1.66 -9.12
N LEU A 4 -13.69 0.65 -9.87
CA LEU A 4 -12.77 -0.38 -9.39
C LEU A 4 -11.32 -0.07 -9.77
N ILE A 5 -10.39 -0.28 -8.83
CA ILE A 5 -8.96 -0.42 -9.15
C ILE A 5 -8.61 -1.91 -9.07
N MET A 6 -8.47 -2.53 -10.24
CA MET A 6 -8.03 -3.92 -10.36
C MET A 6 -6.60 -4.09 -9.83
N VAL A 7 -6.42 -4.85 -8.76
CA VAL A 7 -5.12 -5.41 -8.38
C VAL A 7 -5.19 -6.93 -8.56
N GLY A 8 -4.65 -7.39 -9.69
CA GLY A 8 -4.10 -8.72 -9.91
C GLY A 8 -5.02 -9.93 -9.71
N ASN A 9 -5.56 -10.47 -10.80
CA ASN A 9 -5.87 -11.90 -10.88
C ASN A 9 -4.54 -12.66 -10.93
N MET A 10 -3.99 -13.07 -9.78
CA MET A 10 -2.87 -14.00 -9.75
C MET A 10 -3.41 -15.42 -9.95
N MET A 11 -3.65 -15.78 -11.21
CA MET A 11 -4.12 -17.10 -11.60
C MET A 11 -2.93 -18.03 -11.79
N LEU A 12 -2.57 -18.73 -10.73
CA LEU A 12 -1.77 -19.93 -10.83
C LEU A 12 -2.73 -21.07 -10.43
N SER A 13 -3.25 -21.82 -11.39
CA SER A 13 -4.05 -23.02 -11.11
C SER A 13 -3.29 -24.24 -11.63
N GLY A 14 -2.65 -24.94 -10.70
CA GLY A 14 -2.03 -26.25 -10.92
C GLY A 14 -2.53 -27.23 -9.87
N PRO A 15 -2.38 -28.55 -10.09
CA PRO A 15 -2.99 -29.59 -9.25
C PRO A 15 -2.54 -29.65 -7.77
N ASN A 16 -1.80 -28.66 -7.25
CA ASN A 16 -1.39 -28.54 -5.85
C ASN A 16 -1.25 -27.08 -5.39
N LEU A 17 -1.97 -26.13 -5.99
CA LEU A 17 -1.86 -24.73 -5.62
C LEU A 17 -3.10 -24.20 -4.91
N HIS A 18 -2.88 -23.65 -3.71
CA HIS A 18 -3.88 -22.86 -3.02
C HIS A 18 -3.96 -21.47 -3.63
N THR A 19 -5.16 -21.09 -4.08
CA THR A 19 -5.42 -19.77 -4.67
C THR A 19 -6.18 -18.91 -3.67
N LEU A 20 -5.75 -17.67 -3.49
CA LEU A 20 -6.42 -16.64 -2.71
C LEU A 20 -6.61 -15.42 -3.60
N PHE A 21 -7.84 -14.98 -3.79
CA PHE A 21 -8.14 -13.78 -4.57
C PHE A 21 -8.19 -12.56 -3.65
N ILE A 22 -7.68 -11.42 -4.13
CA ILE A 22 -7.74 -10.15 -3.43
C ILE A 22 -8.45 -9.14 -4.33
N GLU A 23 -9.68 -8.81 -4.00
CA GLU A 23 -10.51 -7.86 -4.72
C GLU A 23 -10.40 -6.48 -4.05
N SER A 24 -10.05 -5.44 -4.82
CA SER A 24 -10.02 -4.05 -4.34
C SER A 24 -11.23 -3.28 -4.86
N PHE A 25 -12.27 -3.16 -4.04
CA PHE A 25 -13.52 -2.50 -4.36
C PHE A 25 -13.52 -1.05 -3.86
N VAL A 26 -13.85 -0.07 -4.71
CA VAL A 26 -13.95 1.33 -4.30
C VAL A 26 -15.30 1.90 -4.74
N ASP A 27 -16.10 2.35 -3.78
CA ASP A 27 -17.38 3.04 -4.01
C ASP A 27 -17.36 4.52 -3.63
N ASP A 28 -16.25 4.99 -3.07
CA ASP A 28 -16.03 6.39 -2.71
C ASP A 28 -15.36 7.17 -3.84
N GLU A 29 -16.12 8.09 -4.44
CA GLU A 29 -15.69 9.03 -5.49
C GLU A 29 -14.45 9.85 -5.12
N SER A 30 -14.26 10.19 -3.83
CA SER A 30 -13.10 10.96 -3.41
C SER A 30 -11.80 10.17 -3.58
N ILE A 31 -11.81 8.90 -3.17
CA ILE A 31 -10.67 7.99 -3.32
C ILE A 31 -10.32 7.79 -4.79
N LEU A 32 -11.33 7.75 -5.66
CA LEU A 32 -11.13 7.56 -7.09
C LEU A 32 -10.52 8.76 -7.77
N ARG A 33 -10.99 9.96 -7.42
CA ARG A 33 -10.40 11.21 -7.90
C ARG A 33 -8.96 11.35 -7.42
N ASP A 34 -8.70 11.03 -6.15
CA ASP A 34 -7.35 11.08 -5.60
C ASP A 34 -6.43 10.07 -6.30
N ASN A 35 -6.89 8.85 -6.55
CA ASN A 35 -6.12 7.85 -7.29
C ASN A 35 -5.91 8.26 -8.75
N ALA A 36 -6.93 8.76 -9.45
CA ALA A 36 -6.80 9.27 -10.82
C ALA A 36 -5.77 10.41 -10.89
N ARG A 37 -5.73 11.27 -9.86
CA ARG A 37 -4.72 12.33 -9.73
C ARG A 37 -3.33 11.78 -9.43
N ASN A 38 -3.19 10.70 -8.68
CA ASN A 38 -1.89 10.14 -8.31
C ASN A 38 -1.31 9.18 -9.36
N VAL A 39 -2.14 8.57 -10.22
CA VAL A 39 -1.72 7.72 -11.36
C VAL A 39 -0.80 8.46 -12.34
N LYS A 40 -0.82 9.80 -12.30
CA LYS A 40 0.11 10.71 -13.00
C LYS A 40 1.59 10.40 -12.79
N ILE A 41 1.96 9.77 -11.66
CA ILE A 41 3.36 9.68 -11.22
C ILE A 41 4.04 8.37 -11.64
N SER A 42 3.30 7.30 -11.96
CA SER A 42 3.89 5.96 -12.10
C SER A 42 3.50 5.17 -13.34
N SER A 43 2.51 5.61 -14.12
CA SER A 43 2.11 4.88 -15.33
C SER A 43 2.74 5.46 -16.59
N PRO A 44 3.51 4.68 -17.38
CA PRO A 44 4.07 5.13 -18.65
C PRO A 44 3.00 5.53 -19.67
N ASP A 45 1.76 5.03 -19.53
CA ASP A 45 0.63 5.30 -20.43
C ASP A 45 0.19 6.77 -20.47
N PHE A 46 0.55 7.57 -19.45
CA PHE A 46 0.13 8.97 -19.32
C PHE A 46 1.32 9.95 -19.32
N SER A 47 2.50 9.48 -19.72
CA SER A 47 3.71 10.32 -19.77
C SER A 47 3.55 11.49 -20.75
N GLY A 48 3.81 12.71 -20.27
CA GLY A 48 3.76 13.93 -21.07
C GLY A 48 2.35 14.47 -21.37
N MET A 49 1.30 13.86 -20.81
CA MET A 49 -0.09 14.33 -20.92
C MET A 49 -0.39 15.38 -19.83
N ASP A 50 -1.33 16.30 -20.11
CA ASP A 50 -1.83 17.21 -19.09
C ASP A 50 -2.46 16.41 -17.92
N PRO A 51 -2.17 16.79 -16.67
CA PRO A 51 -2.73 16.16 -15.48
C PRO A 51 -4.26 15.97 -15.50
N ASP A 52 -5.02 16.96 -15.97
CA ASP A 52 -6.48 16.88 -15.91
C ASP A 52 -7.04 16.01 -17.03
N ASP A 53 -6.44 16.07 -18.23
CA ASP A 53 -6.77 15.19 -19.36
C ASP A 53 -6.49 13.71 -19.04
N ALA A 54 -5.36 13.42 -18.38
CA ALA A 54 -5.00 12.06 -17.96
C ALA A 54 -6.00 11.49 -16.94
N ALA A 55 -6.45 12.32 -15.99
CA ALA A 55 -7.43 11.92 -15.00
C ALA A 55 -8.80 11.65 -15.64
N GLU A 56 -9.25 12.48 -16.58
CA GLU A 56 -10.50 12.26 -17.32
C GLU A 56 -10.45 10.96 -18.12
N LEU A 57 -9.36 10.72 -18.86
CA LEU A 57 -9.18 9.51 -19.63
C LEU A 57 -9.15 8.25 -18.74
N TYR A 58 -8.52 8.34 -17.57
CA TYR A 58 -8.50 7.26 -16.59
C TYR A 58 -9.91 6.93 -16.08
N LEU A 59 -10.69 7.94 -15.68
CA LEU A 59 -12.07 7.74 -15.22
C LEU A 59 -12.94 7.14 -16.31
N LYS A 60 -12.83 7.64 -17.54
CA LYS A 60 -13.55 7.10 -18.71
C LYS A 60 -13.19 5.63 -18.97
N ARG A 61 -11.92 5.24 -18.80
CA ARG A 61 -11.48 3.84 -18.92
C ARG A 61 -12.11 2.94 -17.85
N ILE A 62 -12.31 3.45 -16.64
CA ILE A 62 -13.02 2.70 -15.60
C ILE A 62 -14.49 2.54 -15.99
N ASP A 63 -15.15 3.61 -16.40
CA ASP A 63 -16.57 3.59 -16.77
C ASP A 63 -16.88 2.60 -17.90
N MET A 64 -15.97 2.45 -18.86
CA MET A 64 -16.12 1.46 -19.93
C MET A 64 -16.02 0.00 -19.43
N LYS A 65 -15.37 -0.25 -18.29
CA LYS A 65 -15.19 -1.60 -17.72
C LYS A 65 -16.28 -2.00 -16.71
N ILE A 66 -16.94 -1.02 -16.09
CA ILE A 66 -18.00 -1.26 -15.09
C ILE A 66 -19.09 -2.21 -15.60
N PRO A 67 -19.63 -2.08 -16.83
CA PRO A 67 -20.74 -2.94 -17.28
C PRO A 67 -20.39 -4.42 -17.39
N THR A 68 -19.11 -4.73 -17.56
CA THR A 68 -18.60 -6.10 -17.70
C THR A 68 -17.99 -6.65 -16.41
N PHE A 69 -18.00 -5.87 -15.33
CA PHE A 69 -17.40 -6.26 -14.08
C PHE A 69 -18.38 -7.07 -13.22
N GLU A 70 -17.93 -8.23 -12.77
CA GLU A 70 -18.68 -9.09 -11.85
C GLU A 70 -17.95 -9.12 -10.51
N ILE A 71 -18.69 -8.83 -9.44
CA ILE A 71 -18.19 -8.88 -8.07
C ILE A 71 -18.03 -10.34 -7.66
N MET A 72 -16.97 -10.67 -6.91
CA MET A 72 -16.78 -12.03 -6.41
C MET A 72 -17.90 -12.44 -5.43
N GLU A 73 -18.69 -13.46 -5.74
CA GLU A 73 -19.75 -13.97 -4.86
C GLU A 73 -19.68 -15.49 -4.65
N GLU A 74 -18.69 -16.13 -5.27
CA GLU A 74 -18.53 -17.59 -5.28
C GLU A 74 -18.14 -18.10 -3.90
N LYS A 75 -19.09 -18.76 -3.23
CA LYS A 75 -18.91 -19.30 -1.87
C LYS A 75 -17.78 -20.31 -1.75
N GLU A 76 -17.46 -21.01 -2.83
CA GLU A 76 -16.41 -22.04 -2.86
C GLU A 76 -14.99 -21.43 -2.98
N LEU A 77 -14.86 -20.16 -3.39
CA LEU A 77 -13.57 -19.52 -3.60
C LEU A 77 -13.03 -18.87 -2.32
N ASN A 78 -11.71 -18.93 -2.15
CA ASN A 78 -11.02 -18.18 -1.09
C ASN A 78 -10.76 -16.76 -1.60
N TYR A 79 -11.43 -15.76 -1.05
CA TYR A 79 -11.17 -14.37 -1.44
C TYR A 79 -11.27 -13.38 -0.29
N ILE A 80 -10.58 -12.25 -0.46
CA ILE A 80 -10.62 -11.08 0.41
C ILE A 80 -11.05 -9.90 -0.45
N ARG A 81 -12.15 -9.24 -0.09
CA ARG A 81 -12.55 -7.97 -0.67
C ARG A 81 -12.18 -6.84 0.27
N MET A 82 -11.27 -5.99 -0.18
CA MET A 82 -10.90 -4.73 0.47
C MET A 82 -11.74 -3.61 -0.10
N ILE A 83 -12.54 -2.95 0.75
CA ILE A 83 -13.47 -1.89 0.34
C ILE A 83 -12.92 -0.52 0.74
N ASN A 84 -12.90 0.42 -0.22
CA ASN A 84 -12.45 1.81 -0.06
C ASN A 84 -11.06 1.90 0.57
N ALA A 85 -10.10 1.19 -0.04
CA ALA A 85 -8.71 1.17 0.41
C ALA A 85 -8.52 0.80 1.90
N GLY A 86 -9.26 -0.23 2.33
CA GLY A 86 -9.12 -0.83 3.66
C GLY A 86 -10.06 -0.27 4.73
N ARG A 87 -11.03 0.58 4.37
CA ARG A 87 -12.06 1.03 5.32
C ARG A 87 -12.95 -0.12 5.81
N ARG A 88 -13.21 -1.11 4.95
CA ARG A 88 -13.94 -2.34 5.30
C ARG A 88 -13.30 -3.54 4.60
N PHE A 89 -13.40 -4.70 5.21
CA PHE A 89 -12.96 -5.96 4.63
C PHE A 89 -14.09 -6.98 4.68
N PHE A 90 -14.18 -7.77 3.62
CA PHE A 90 -15.00 -8.98 3.56
C PHE A 90 -14.10 -10.14 3.16
N TYR A 91 -14.32 -11.32 3.71
CA TYR A 91 -13.56 -12.51 3.36
C TYR A 91 -14.48 -13.72 3.28
N ASN A 92 -14.21 -14.61 2.32
CA ASN A 92 -15.01 -15.80 2.09
C ASN A 92 -14.14 -17.06 2.07
N ASN A 93 -14.70 -18.13 2.66
CA ASN A 93 -14.19 -19.50 2.64
C ASN A 93 -12.66 -19.60 2.71
N LEU A 94 -12.04 -18.83 3.61
CA LEU A 94 -10.61 -18.90 3.83
C LEU A 94 -10.32 -20.24 4.48
N SER A 95 -9.87 -21.22 3.69
CA SER A 95 -9.23 -22.42 4.23
C SER A 95 -8.05 -21.95 5.09
N PHE A 96 -8.28 -21.88 6.41
CA PHE A 96 -7.55 -21.13 7.44
C PHE A 96 -6.09 -21.59 7.61
N ASN A 97 -5.27 -21.45 6.58
CA ASN A 97 -3.84 -21.69 6.62
C ASN A 97 -3.10 -20.45 7.16
N TYR A 98 -1.95 -20.66 7.78
CA TYR A 98 -1.17 -19.60 8.43
C TYR A 98 -0.80 -18.45 7.48
N LEU A 99 -0.53 -18.73 6.21
CA LEU A 99 -0.14 -17.72 5.22
C LEU A 99 -1.29 -16.76 4.91
N SER A 100 -2.51 -17.27 4.70
CA SER A 100 -3.68 -16.45 4.40
C SER A 100 -3.99 -15.48 5.55
N HIS A 101 -3.81 -15.93 6.81
CA HIS A 101 -3.91 -15.05 7.97
C HIS A 101 -2.87 -13.93 8.00
N ARG A 102 -1.62 -14.23 7.66
CA ARG A 102 -0.57 -13.21 7.57
C ARG A 102 -0.88 -12.19 6.47
N ILE A 103 -1.45 -12.63 5.36
CA ILE A 103 -1.90 -11.75 4.28
C ILE A 103 -3.04 -10.84 4.75
N VAL A 104 -4.10 -11.40 5.34
CA VAL A 104 -5.21 -10.60 5.90
C VAL A 104 -4.69 -9.59 6.93
N PHE A 105 -3.87 -10.04 7.87
CA PHE A 105 -3.26 -9.18 8.88
C PHE A 105 -2.43 -8.05 8.26
N TYR A 106 -1.65 -8.36 7.23
CA TYR A 106 -0.87 -7.33 6.55
C TYR A 106 -1.79 -6.30 5.87
N LEU A 107 -2.80 -6.76 5.13
CA LEU A 107 -3.75 -5.90 4.43
C LEU A 107 -4.53 -4.98 5.37
N THR A 108 -4.93 -5.45 6.55
CA THR A 108 -5.66 -4.62 7.53
C THR A 108 -4.78 -3.54 8.18
N ASN A 109 -3.46 -3.69 8.14
CA ASN A 109 -2.50 -2.71 8.66
C ASN A 109 -1.92 -1.79 7.56
N LEU A 110 -2.30 -1.98 6.29
CA LEU A 110 -1.93 -1.06 5.22
C LEU A 110 -2.71 0.25 5.36
N HIS A 111 -2.04 1.36 5.07
CA HIS A 111 -2.77 2.61 4.84
C HIS A 111 -2.24 3.32 3.61
N ILE A 112 -3.17 3.93 2.88
CA ILE A 112 -2.94 4.67 1.62
C ILE A 112 -2.60 6.14 1.81
N LYS A 113 -2.67 6.67 3.04
CA LYS A 113 -2.30 8.07 3.30
C LYS A 113 -0.80 8.25 3.14
N SER A 114 -0.40 9.30 2.42
CA SER A 114 1.00 9.72 2.37
C SER A 114 1.49 10.06 3.77
N ARG A 115 2.67 9.54 4.11
CA ARG A 115 3.35 9.78 5.38
C ARG A 115 4.85 9.66 5.16
N THR A 116 5.59 10.49 5.86
CA THR A 116 7.04 10.49 5.83
C THR A 116 7.54 9.70 7.04
N THR A 117 8.25 8.60 6.79
CA THR A 117 8.93 7.82 7.83
C THR A 117 10.42 8.08 7.72
N PHE A 118 11.00 8.71 8.74
CA PHE A 118 12.45 8.96 8.80
C PHE A 118 13.15 7.76 9.45
N PHE A 119 14.24 7.31 8.83
CA PHE A 119 15.14 6.31 9.40
C PHE A 119 16.48 6.98 9.69
N ALA A 120 16.96 6.87 10.93
CA ALA A 120 18.25 7.39 11.35
C ALA A 120 19.02 6.30 12.10
N ARG A 121 20.33 6.26 11.92
CA ARG A 121 21.21 5.47 12.78
C ARG A 121 21.45 6.21 14.10
N ALA A 122 21.76 5.43 15.14
CA ALA A 122 22.28 5.99 16.38
C ALA A 122 23.63 6.69 16.13
N GLY A 123 23.93 7.71 16.94
CA GLY A 123 25.24 8.35 16.94
C GLY A 123 26.34 7.40 17.37
N THR A 124 27.58 7.70 16.99
CA THR A 124 28.74 6.90 17.37
C THR A 124 28.96 6.96 18.88
N THR A 125 29.28 5.81 19.49
CA THR A 125 29.56 5.68 20.93
C THR A 125 31.06 5.77 21.19
N THR A 126 31.45 5.90 22.46
CA THR A 126 32.87 5.91 22.87
C THR A 126 33.58 4.57 22.66
N GLU A 127 32.84 3.49 22.44
CA GLU A 127 33.36 2.15 22.17
C GLU A 127 32.87 1.67 20.80
N GLU A 128 33.64 1.93 19.75
CA GLU A 128 33.23 1.68 18.36
C GLU A 128 33.01 0.20 18.00
N ASP A 129 33.69 -0.72 18.70
CA ASP A 129 33.70 -2.16 18.34
C ASP A 129 32.71 -3.03 19.14
N SER A 130 31.93 -2.44 20.06
CA SER A 130 30.99 -3.18 20.90
C SER A 130 29.55 -2.79 20.62
N TYR A 131 28.94 -3.42 19.61
CA TYR A 131 27.52 -3.27 19.27
C TYR A 131 26.54 -3.72 20.38
N LYS A 132 27.05 -4.34 21.45
CA LYS A 132 26.28 -4.78 22.62
C LYS A 132 26.58 -3.95 23.88
N ALA A 133 27.59 -3.09 23.86
CA ALA A 133 27.88 -2.22 24.99
C ALA A 133 26.87 -1.07 24.98
N ASP A 134 26.24 -0.82 26.12
CA ASP A 134 25.40 0.36 26.37
C ASP A 134 26.30 1.58 26.67
N ALA A 135 27.27 1.82 25.78
CA ALA A 135 28.28 2.85 25.94
C ALA A 135 27.69 4.24 25.64
N PRO A 136 28.13 5.30 26.34
CA PRO A 136 27.67 6.66 26.08
C PRO A 136 28.07 7.12 24.68
N LEU A 137 27.33 8.13 24.18
CA LEU A 137 27.68 8.79 22.93
C LEU A 137 29.08 9.41 23.01
N SER A 138 29.83 9.27 21.93
CA SER A 138 31.05 10.04 21.71
C SER A 138 30.71 11.51 21.42
N GLU A 139 31.72 12.37 21.40
CA GLU A 139 31.54 13.78 21.01
C GLU A 139 31.00 13.92 19.56
N PRO A 140 31.51 13.17 18.55
CA PRO A 140 30.87 13.12 17.23
C PRO A 140 29.42 12.62 17.28
N GLY A 141 29.13 11.61 18.11
CA GLY A 141 27.78 11.08 18.30
C GLY A 141 26.80 12.10 18.87
N THR A 142 27.26 12.92 19.81
CA THR A 142 26.47 14.03 20.40
C THR A 142 26.20 15.11 19.35
N THR A 143 27.21 15.44 18.53
CA THR A 143 27.05 16.41 17.43
C THR A 143 26.04 15.91 16.40
N TRP A 144 26.11 14.63 16.02
CA TRP A 144 25.12 13.97 15.17
C TRP A 144 23.70 14.09 15.73
N SER A 145 23.52 13.85 17.03
CA SER A 145 22.21 13.97 17.68
C SER A 145 21.64 15.40 17.60
N CYS A 146 22.45 16.44 17.81
CA CYS A 146 22.02 17.84 17.63
C CYS A 146 21.64 18.16 16.18
N VAL A 147 22.41 17.68 15.21
CA VAL A 147 22.12 17.89 13.79
C VAL A 147 20.82 17.17 13.39
N LEU A 148 20.62 15.95 13.91
CA LEU A 148 19.39 15.18 13.69
C LEU A 148 18.17 15.91 14.28
N GLU A 149 18.27 16.43 15.50
CA GLU A 149 17.22 17.23 16.15
C GLU A 149 16.86 18.47 15.32
N THR A 150 17.87 19.23 14.89
CA THR A 150 17.68 20.45 14.08
C THR A 150 17.03 20.09 12.74
N SER A 151 17.55 19.07 12.05
CA SER A 151 17.03 18.64 10.75
C SER A 151 15.59 18.14 10.82
N LEU A 152 15.23 17.43 11.89
CA LEU A 152 13.85 16.97 12.11
C LEU A 152 12.91 18.13 12.39
N SER A 153 13.37 19.13 13.17
CA SER A 153 12.58 20.32 13.49
C SER A 153 12.29 21.17 12.25
N ASP A 154 13.22 21.23 11.29
CA ASP A 154 13.04 21.95 10.03
C ASP A 154 12.06 21.26 9.06
N HIS A 155 11.84 19.95 9.20
CA HIS A 155 10.99 19.15 8.31
C HIS A 155 9.58 18.86 8.86
N LEU A 156 9.30 19.23 10.12
CA LEU A 156 8.00 19.09 10.80
C LEU A 156 7.19 20.39 10.71
#